data_AF-A0A816DJ63-F1
#
_entry.id   AF-A0A816DJ63-F1
#
_cell.length_a   1.000
_cell.length_b   1.000
_cell.length_c   1.000
_cell.angle_alpha   90.00
_cell.angle_beta   90.00
_cell.angle_gamma   90.00
#
_symmetry.space_group_name_H-M   'P 1'
#
loop_
_entity.id
_entity.type
_entity.pdbx_description
1 polymer ?
#
loop_
_entity_poly.entity_id
_entity_poly.type
_entity_poly.pdbx_seq_one_letter_code
_entity_poly.pdbx_strand_id
1 'polypeptide(L)'
;SYDIFHHESIKNKYDYLMRLDSDSYFNDYLSDDLFKIIYNQDLHYVYRSLYTDHGSSKQLNIIEQDFFYHNDEQKQVNISYDKCIYNNFFIISLKFWHNDIIIQTLLKQLIPTNLMIESYIGDGCVHASMIRLGSNKEKTKQLLFPYGHNMHFHEKNVENYTFIENINYFDAISDNVCQKFVFIDINKNLKIINV
;
A
#
# COMPACT_ATOMS: atom_id res chain seq x y z
N SER A 1 8.84 6.94 0.30
CA SER A 1 7.47 7.02 0.84
C SER A 1 7.43 7.18 2.35
N TYR A 2 8.32 6.56 3.15
CA TYR A 2 8.33 6.69 4.63
C TYR A 2 8.11 8.12 5.18
N ASP A 3 8.84 9.12 4.67
CA ASP A 3 8.79 10.49 5.20
C ASP A 3 7.41 11.15 5.09
N ILE A 4 6.58 10.73 4.14
CA ILE A 4 5.24 11.31 3.95
C ILE A 4 4.37 11.12 5.18
N PHE A 5 4.53 9.99 5.88
CA PHE A 5 3.79 9.69 7.10
C PHE A 5 4.20 10.60 8.26
N HIS A 6 5.40 11.17 8.21
CA HIS A 6 5.93 12.05 9.25
C HIS A 6 5.76 13.54 8.93
N HIS A 7 5.25 13.87 7.75
CA HIS A 7 5.06 15.25 7.33
C HIS A 7 3.99 15.95 8.19
N GLU A 8 4.28 17.17 8.65
CA GLU A 8 3.43 17.92 9.59
C GLU A 8 2.03 18.23 9.03
N SER A 9 1.91 18.36 7.71
CA SER A 9 0.61 18.54 7.06
C SER A 9 -0.29 17.30 7.14
N ILE A 10 0.25 16.14 7.53
CA ILE A 10 -0.42 14.84 7.49
C ILE A 10 -0.60 14.27 8.90
N LYS A 11 0.51 14.08 9.65
CA LYS A 11 0.60 13.25 10.86
C LYS A 11 -0.45 13.49 11.93
N ASN A 12 -0.97 14.73 12.05
CA ASN A 12 -1.92 15.13 13.08
C ASN A 12 -3.25 15.67 12.52
N LYS A 13 -3.48 15.57 11.20
CA LYS A 13 -4.63 16.20 10.53
C LYS A 13 -5.59 15.23 9.87
N TYR A 14 -5.16 13.99 9.63
CA TYR A 14 -5.96 13.00 8.92
C TYR A 14 -5.90 11.66 9.64
N ASP A 15 -6.92 10.84 9.46
CA ASP A 15 -6.95 9.47 9.98
C ASP A 15 -6.38 8.47 8.96
N TYR A 16 -6.53 8.79 7.68
CA TYR A 16 -6.17 7.93 6.56
C TYR A 16 -5.35 8.69 5.52
N LEU A 17 -4.43 7.97 4.88
CA LEU A 17 -3.68 8.41 3.72
C LEU A 17 -4.02 7.50 2.53
N MET A 18 -4.43 8.09 1.41
CA MET A 18 -4.55 7.38 0.13
C MET A 18 -3.42 7.82 -0.81
N ARG A 19 -2.65 6.85 -1.30
CA ARG A 19 -1.68 7.04 -2.38
C ARG A 19 -2.32 6.69 -3.72
N LEU A 20 -2.12 7.55 -4.70
CA LEU A 20 -2.42 7.30 -6.10
C LEU A 20 -1.26 7.85 -6.95
N ASP A 21 -0.51 6.97 -7.61
CA ASP A 21 0.59 7.41 -8.47
C ASP A 21 0.08 8.19 -9.68
N SER A 22 0.94 9.03 -10.27
CA SER A 22 0.58 10.02 -11.29
C SER A 22 0.06 9.44 -12.61
N ASP A 23 0.45 8.21 -12.89
CA ASP A 23 0.12 7.35 -14.03
C ASP A 23 -0.94 6.31 -13.68
N SER A 24 -1.66 6.52 -12.57
CA SER A 24 -2.74 5.67 -12.10
C SER A 24 -4.11 6.24 -12.48
N TYR A 25 -5.04 5.37 -12.84
CA TYR A 25 -6.34 5.75 -13.36
C TYR A 25 -7.42 4.72 -12.99
N PHE A 26 -8.68 5.16 -12.97
CA PHE A 26 -9.82 4.28 -12.83
C PHE A 26 -10.37 3.96 -14.21
N ASN A 27 -10.54 2.68 -14.51
CA ASN A 27 -10.96 2.19 -15.84
C ASN A 27 -12.47 2.24 -16.06
N ASP A 28 -13.22 2.42 -14.97
CA ASP A 28 -14.67 2.44 -14.96
C ASP A 28 -15.11 3.21 -13.69
N TYR A 29 -16.41 3.51 -13.60
CA TYR A 29 -16.99 4.18 -12.46
C TYR A 29 -16.84 3.34 -11.17
N LEU A 30 -16.38 3.98 -10.11
CA LEU A 30 -16.42 3.39 -8.78
C LEU A 30 -17.85 3.47 -8.24
N SER A 31 -18.51 2.31 -8.12
CA SER A 31 -19.85 2.21 -7.51
C SER A 31 -19.84 2.50 -6.02
N ASP A 32 -18.68 2.36 -5.37
CA ASP A 32 -18.54 2.40 -3.92
C ASP A 32 -17.53 3.47 -3.50
N ASP A 33 -17.86 4.19 -2.42
CA ASP A 33 -16.94 5.08 -1.73
C ASP A 33 -15.93 4.25 -0.94
N LEU A 34 -14.68 4.21 -1.40
CA LEU A 34 -13.61 3.42 -0.78
C LEU A 34 -13.36 3.79 0.68
N PHE A 35 -13.51 5.06 1.04
CA PHE A 35 -13.33 5.50 2.44
C PHE A 35 -14.52 5.11 3.30
N LYS A 36 -15.73 5.11 2.75
CA LYS A 36 -16.90 4.56 3.44
C LYS A 36 -16.76 3.06 3.69
N ILE A 37 -16.21 2.29 2.74
CA ILE A 37 -15.90 0.87 2.94
C ILE A 37 -14.93 0.72 4.12
N ILE A 38 -13.82 1.45 4.10
CA ILE A 38 -12.77 1.39 5.12
C ILE A 38 -13.31 1.74 6.50
N TYR A 39 -14.06 2.84 6.61
CA TYR A 39 -14.66 3.28 7.85
C TYR A 39 -15.67 2.26 8.40
N ASN A 40 -16.60 1.80 7.55
CA ASN A 40 -17.65 0.87 7.98
C ASN A 40 -17.12 -0.51 8.38
N GLN A 41 -16.00 -0.93 7.81
CA GLN A 41 -15.37 -2.22 8.10
C GLN A 41 -14.19 -2.10 9.08
N ASP A 42 -13.94 -0.91 9.64
CA ASP A 42 -12.81 -0.62 10.53
C ASP A 42 -11.48 -1.14 9.98
N LEU A 43 -11.21 -0.86 8.70
CA LEU A 43 -10.00 -1.32 8.02
C LEU A 43 -8.80 -0.41 8.34
N HIS A 44 -7.65 -1.03 8.54
CA HIS A 44 -6.37 -0.36 8.76
C HIS A 44 -5.55 -0.21 7.48
N TYR A 45 -5.71 -1.13 6.53
CA TYR A 45 -4.96 -1.11 5.29
C TYR A 45 -5.78 -1.69 4.14
N VAL A 46 -5.74 -1.02 3.00
CA VAL A 46 -6.39 -1.47 1.75
C VAL A 46 -5.42 -1.34 0.60
N TYR A 47 -5.41 -2.34 -0.28
CA TYR A 47 -4.65 -2.34 -1.52
C TYR A 47 -5.49 -2.87 -2.69
N ARG A 48 -5.00 -2.61 -3.90
CA ARG A 48 -5.64 -3.11 -5.11
C ARG A 48 -5.09 -4.45 -5.58
N SER A 49 -3.77 -4.61 -5.57
CA SER A 49 -3.11 -5.80 -6.12
C SER A 49 -1.84 -6.18 -5.37
N LEU A 50 -1.44 -7.42 -5.58
CA LEU A 50 -0.12 -7.94 -5.24
C LEU A 50 0.70 -8.13 -6.52
N TYR A 51 2.02 -8.19 -6.39
CA TYR A 51 2.92 -8.69 -7.41
C TYR A 51 3.87 -9.74 -6.78
N THR A 52 4.38 -10.65 -7.61
CA THR A 52 5.41 -11.60 -7.17
C THR A 52 6.76 -10.91 -7.16
N ASP A 53 7.43 -10.93 -6.02
CA ASP A 53 8.81 -10.48 -5.93
C ASP A 53 9.79 -11.62 -6.27
N HIS A 54 10.79 -11.31 -7.09
CA HIS A 54 11.76 -12.30 -7.57
C HIS A 54 13.06 -12.33 -6.74
N GLY A 55 12.97 -11.98 -5.45
CA GLY A 55 14.03 -12.21 -4.47
C GLY A 55 14.61 -10.96 -3.81
N SER A 56 14.08 -9.77 -4.09
CA SER A 56 14.43 -8.55 -3.34
C SER A 56 13.94 -8.62 -1.88
N SER A 57 12.84 -9.35 -1.63
CA SER A 57 12.27 -9.53 -0.28
C SER A 57 12.98 -10.58 0.58
N LYS A 58 14.01 -11.28 0.08
CA LYS A 58 14.67 -12.35 0.84
C LYS A 58 15.25 -11.87 2.18
N GLN A 59 15.90 -10.72 2.18
CA GLN A 59 16.46 -10.13 3.41
C GLN A 59 15.36 -9.66 4.37
N LEU A 60 14.26 -9.16 3.81
CA LEU A 60 13.08 -8.78 4.58
C LEU A 60 12.45 -9.99 5.28
N ASN A 61 12.42 -11.16 4.61
CA ASN A 61 11.93 -12.40 5.20
C ASN A 61 12.78 -12.87 6.38
N ILE A 62 14.10 -12.64 6.37
CA ILE A 62 14.98 -12.97 7.50
C ILE A 62 14.59 -12.11 8.71
N ILE A 63 14.40 -10.80 8.49
CA ILE A 63 13.93 -9.89 9.55
C ILE A 63 12.56 -10.34 10.08
N GLU A 64 11.62 -10.69 9.20
CA GLU A 64 10.30 -11.17 9.61
C GLU A 64 10.38 -12.45 10.45
N GLN A 65 11.29 -13.38 10.13
CA GLN A 65 11.48 -14.62 10.90
C GLN A 65 11.89 -14.33 12.35
N ASP A 66 12.71 -13.31 12.59
CA ASP A 66 13.08 -12.91 13.96
C ASP A 66 11.84 -12.45 14.77
N PHE A 67 10.86 -11.80 14.14
CA PHE A 67 9.59 -11.45 14.80
C PHE A 67 8.75 -12.68 15.16
N PHE A 68 8.72 -13.69 14.29
CA PHE A 68 7.94 -14.91 14.51
C PHE A 68 8.59 -15.85 15.51
N TYR A 69 9.93 -15.91 15.58
CA TYR A 69 10.63 -16.75 16.54
C TYR A 69 10.32 -16.37 18.01
N HIS A 70 9.91 -15.12 18.23
CA HIS A 70 9.55 -14.60 19.55
C HIS A 70 8.05 -14.54 19.82
N ASN A 71 7.19 -14.87 18.85
CA ASN A 71 5.74 -14.83 18.99
C ASN A 71 5.13 -16.15 18.49
N ASP A 72 4.70 -17.02 19.42
CA ASP A 72 4.12 -18.36 19.18
C ASP A 72 2.85 -18.39 18.29
N GLU A 73 2.40 -17.26 17.76
CA GLU A 73 1.23 -17.18 16.88
C GLU A 73 1.63 -17.21 15.39
N GLN A 74 1.82 -18.42 14.84
CA GLN A 74 1.70 -18.64 13.40
C GLN A 74 0.24 -18.56 12.95
N LYS A 75 -0.37 -17.38 13.08
CA LYS A 75 -1.68 -17.13 12.44
C LYS A 75 -1.46 -16.93 10.94
N GLN A 76 -2.07 -17.79 10.14
CA GLN A 76 -2.12 -17.73 8.67
C GLN A 76 -2.33 -16.28 8.21
N VAL A 77 -1.35 -15.74 7.50
CA VAL A 77 -1.51 -14.46 6.81
C VAL A 77 -1.92 -14.75 5.37
N ASN A 78 -2.85 -13.97 4.83
CA ASN A 78 -3.33 -14.08 3.45
C ASN A 78 -2.33 -13.56 2.38
N ILE A 79 -1.13 -13.09 2.76
CA ILE A 79 -0.10 -12.63 1.83
C ILE A 79 1.12 -13.52 1.98
N SER A 80 1.46 -14.24 0.91
CA SER A 80 2.67 -15.07 0.85
C SER A 80 3.95 -14.23 0.92
N TYR A 81 5.06 -14.81 1.40
CA TYR A 81 6.35 -14.14 1.54
C TYR A 81 7.00 -13.73 0.20
N ASP A 82 6.60 -14.37 -0.90
CA ASP A 82 7.00 -14.01 -2.26
C ASP A 82 6.10 -12.94 -2.89
N LYS A 83 5.11 -12.42 -2.15
CA LYS A 83 4.18 -11.39 -2.62
C LYS A 83 4.44 -10.06 -1.92
N CYS A 84 4.43 -9.01 -2.73
CA CYS A 84 4.53 -7.62 -2.29
C CYS A 84 3.28 -6.83 -2.73
N ILE A 85 2.96 -5.75 -2.01
CA ILE A 85 1.86 -4.87 -2.40
C ILE A 85 2.23 -4.11 -3.66
N TYR A 86 1.37 -4.14 -4.68
CA TYR A 86 1.52 -3.23 -5.82
C TYR A 86 1.07 -1.85 -5.39
N ASN A 87 2.03 -1.06 -4.91
CA ASN A 87 1.82 0.08 -4.01
C ASN A 87 1.60 1.42 -4.71
N ASN A 88 1.32 1.40 -6.01
CA ASN A 88 0.81 2.57 -6.74
C ASN A 88 -0.56 3.01 -6.23
N PHE A 89 -1.30 2.12 -5.57
CA PHE A 89 -2.52 2.39 -4.85
C PHE A 89 -2.51 1.70 -3.48
N PHE A 90 -2.76 2.49 -2.44
CA PHE A 90 -3.17 1.97 -1.14
C PHE A 90 -3.94 3.03 -0.35
N ILE A 91 -4.71 2.58 0.64
CA ILE A 91 -5.25 3.42 1.70
C ILE A 91 -4.81 2.83 3.04
N ILE A 92 -4.22 3.65 3.90
CA ILE A 92 -3.68 3.21 5.19
C ILE A 92 -4.14 4.13 6.32
N SER A 93 -4.48 3.52 7.47
CA SER A 93 -4.70 4.24 8.72
C SER A 93 -3.38 4.78 9.26
N LEU A 94 -3.32 6.09 9.50
CA LEU A 94 -2.16 6.74 10.11
C LEU A 94 -1.96 6.27 11.56
N LYS A 95 -3.02 5.89 12.25
CA LYS A 95 -2.94 5.27 13.58
C LYS A 95 -2.26 3.90 13.50
N PHE A 96 -2.63 3.06 12.53
CA PHE A 96 -1.98 1.77 12.31
C PHE A 96 -0.49 1.96 12.02
N TRP A 97 -0.15 2.90 11.14
CA TRP A 97 1.25 3.23 10.84
C TRP A 97 2.03 3.68 12.08
N HIS A 98 1.53 4.67 12.83
CA HIS A 98 2.30 5.31 13.92
C HIS A 98 2.28 4.56 15.24
N ASN A 99 1.20 3.84 15.55
CA ASN A 99 0.96 3.32 16.90
C ASN A 99 1.08 1.80 17.01
N ASP A 100 1.14 1.07 15.89
CA ASP A 100 1.40 -0.37 15.94
C ASP A 100 2.88 -0.62 16.29
N ILE A 101 3.11 -1.22 17.46
CA ILE A 101 4.46 -1.44 17.99
C ILE A 101 5.30 -2.37 17.10
N ILE A 102 4.67 -3.34 16.44
CA ILE A 102 5.37 -4.28 15.58
C ILE A 102 5.83 -3.56 14.31
N ILE A 103 4.95 -2.76 13.71
CA ILE A 103 5.30 -1.91 12.55
C ILE A 103 6.44 -0.95 12.92
N GLN A 104 6.33 -0.24 14.05
CA GLN A 104 7.37 0.69 14.48
C GLN A 104 8.70 -0.02 14.76
N THR A 105 8.68 -1.25 15.24
CA THR A 105 9.89 -2.06 15.45
C THR A 105 10.51 -2.49 14.12
N LEU A 106 9.71 -2.97 13.17
CA LEU A 106 10.15 -3.31 11.81
C LEU A 106 10.82 -2.10 11.12
N LEU A 107 10.18 -0.95 11.13
CA LEU A 107 10.70 0.27 10.48
C LEU A 107 12.01 0.74 11.12
N LYS A 108 12.16 0.63 12.45
CA LYS A 108 13.41 0.94 13.16
C LYS A 108 14.56 0.00 12.81
N GLN A 109 14.29 -1.24 12.41
CA GLN A 109 15.32 -2.18 11.96
C GLN A 109 15.68 -1.95 10.47
N LEU A 110 14.70 -1.61 9.64
CA LEU A 110 14.92 -1.46 8.19
C LEU A 110 15.57 -0.14 7.79
N ILE A 111 15.13 0.98 8.37
CA ILE A 111 15.52 2.31 7.90
C ILE A 111 17.00 2.62 8.16
N PRO A 112 17.57 2.33 9.34
CA PRO A 112 18.96 2.68 9.62
C PRO A 112 20.01 1.78 8.94
N THR A 113 19.63 0.59 8.47
CA THR A 113 20.58 -0.48 8.08
C THR A 113 21.06 -0.39 6.63
N ASN A 114 20.65 0.63 5.85
CA ASN A 114 20.81 0.70 4.38
C ASN A 114 20.29 -0.52 3.62
N LEU A 115 19.66 -1.48 4.29
CA LEU A 115 19.26 -2.77 3.73
C LEU A 115 18.31 -2.59 2.56
N MET A 116 17.41 -1.61 2.65
CA MET A 116 16.51 -1.27 1.55
C MET A 116 17.24 -0.89 0.27
N ILE A 117 18.38 -0.20 0.37
CA ILE A 117 19.19 0.23 -0.76
C ILE A 117 20.03 -0.95 -1.26
N GLU A 118 20.74 -1.63 -0.36
CA GLU A 118 21.67 -2.72 -0.71
C GLU A 118 20.95 -3.95 -1.30
N SER A 119 19.76 -4.25 -0.79
CA SER A 119 18.96 -5.40 -1.21
C SER A 119 17.80 -5.03 -2.16
N TYR A 120 17.72 -3.77 -2.57
CA TYR A 120 16.70 -3.24 -3.46
C TYR A 120 15.26 -3.56 -2.99
N ILE A 121 15.02 -3.41 -1.67
CA ILE A 121 13.72 -3.70 -1.08
C ILE A 121 12.77 -2.55 -1.41
N GLY A 122 11.79 -2.82 -2.27
CA GLY A 122 10.71 -1.89 -2.57
C GLY A 122 9.78 -1.66 -1.38
N ASP A 123 9.19 -0.47 -1.29
CA ASP A 123 8.24 -0.13 -0.23
C ASP A 123 6.95 -0.97 -0.29
N GLY A 124 6.56 -1.46 -1.46
CA GLY A 124 5.50 -2.47 -1.59
C GLY A 124 5.77 -3.76 -0.83
N CYS A 125 7.03 -4.21 -0.77
CA CYS A 125 7.42 -5.38 0.02
C CYS A 125 7.42 -5.07 1.52
N VAL A 126 7.91 -3.89 1.92
CA VAL A 126 7.84 -3.43 3.32
C VAL A 126 6.39 -3.36 3.80
N HIS A 127 5.47 -2.82 2.98
CA HIS A 127 4.05 -2.78 3.31
C HIS A 127 3.44 -4.18 3.45
N ALA A 128 3.85 -5.13 2.60
CA ALA A 128 3.41 -6.53 2.73
C ALA A 128 3.90 -7.15 4.05
N SER A 129 5.13 -6.86 4.48
CA SER A 129 5.65 -7.27 5.80
C SER A 129 4.89 -6.64 6.95
N MET A 130 4.57 -5.34 6.87
CA MET A 130 3.75 -4.68 7.89
C MET A 130 2.39 -5.35 8.04
N ILE A 131 1.77 -5.79 6.94
CA ILE A 131 0.50 -6.52 6.98
C ILE A 131 0.69 -7.92 7.57
N ARG A 132 1.78 -8.63 7.24
CA ARG A 132 2.07 -9.96 7.81
C ARG A 132 2.29 -9.93 9.31
N LEU A 133 3.03 -8.93 9.78
CA LEU A 133 3.49 -8.82 11.17
C LEU A 133 2.56 -8.00 12.07
N GLY A 134 1.81 -7.05 11.52
CA GLY A 134 1.02 -6.09 12.29
C GLY A 134 -0.01 -6.74 13.21
N SER A 135 -0.27 -6.08 14.34
CA SER A 135 -1.13 -6.61 15.41
C SER A 135 -2.60 -6.80 15.02
N ASN A 136 -3.05 -6.14 13.94
CA ASN A 136 -4.44 -6.19 13.45
C ASN A 136 -4.48 -6.53 11.95
N LYS A 137 -3.72 -7.55 11.53
CA LYS A 137 -3.61 -7.97 10.13
C LYS A 137 -4.95 -8.36 9.50
N GLU A 138 -5.91 -8.81 10.30
CA GLU A 138 -7.29 -9.09 9.89
C GLU A 138 -8.06 -7.85 9.42
N LYS A 139 -7.61 -6.64 9.79
CA LYS A 139 -8.14 -5.36 9.33
C LYS A 139 -7.50 -4.88 8.02
N THR A 140 -6.93 -5.81 7.26
CA THR A 140 -6.37 -5.54 5.94
C THR A 140 -7.22 -6.20 4.86
N LYS A 141 -7.46 -5.50 3.75
CA LYS A 141 -8.32 -6.01 2.67
C LYS A 141 -7.84 -5.63 1.28
N GLN A 142 -7.86 -6.60 0.37
CA GLN A 142 -7.79 -6.32 -1.06
C GLN A 142 -9.17 -5.87 -1.56
N LEU A 143 -9.24 -4.73 -2.25
CA LEU A 143 -10.46 -4.28 -2.92
C LEU A 143 -10.31 -4.44 -4.43
N LEU A 144 -11.24 -5.16 -5.06
CA LEU A 144 -11.20 -5.53 -6.47
C LEU A 144 -11.99 -4.57 -7.37
N PHE A 145 -11.63 -3.28 -7.31
CA PHE A 145 -12.25 -2.24 -8.13
C PHE A 145 -11.51 -2.06 -9.49
N PRO A 146 -12.15 -1.51 -10.52
CA PRO A 146 -11.49 -1.25 -11.80
C PRO A 146 -10.39 -0.20 -11.65
N TYR A 147 -9.15 -0.56 -11.97
CA TYR A 147 -7.96 0.28 -11.72
C TYR A 147 -6.86 -0.01 -12.73
N GLY A 148 -6.10 1.01 -13.12
CA GLY A 148 -4.94 0.85 -13.98
C GLY A 148 -3.78 1.69 -13.49
N HIS A 149 -2.57 1.26 -13.84
CA HIS A 149 -1.35 1.99 -13.60
C HIS A 149 -0.31 1.58 -14.63
N ASN A 150 0.26 2.55 -15.33
CA ASN A 150 1.04 2.28 -16.54
C ASN A 150 0.26 1.35 -17.50
N MET A 151 0.90 0.27 -17.94
CA MET A 151 0.33 -0.75 -18.82
C MET A 151 -0.38 -1.90 -18.08
N HIS A 152 -0.46 -1.82 -16.74
CA HIS A 152 -1.12 -2.84 -15.91
C HIS A 152 -2.57 -2.46 -15.69
N PHE A 153 -3.46 -3.33 -16.14
CA PHE A 153 -4.91 -3.12 -16.08
C PHE A 153 -5.56 -4.13 -15.14
N HIS A 154 -6.33 -3.64 -14.18
CA HIS A 154 -7.07 -4.48 -13.24
C HIS A 154 -8.57 -4.35 -13.49
N GLU A 155 -9.19 -5.45 -13.91
CA GLU A 155 -10.64 -5.58 -14.08
C GLU A 155 -11.37 -5.64 -12.72
N LYS A 156 -12.64 -5.22 -12.71
CA LYS A 156 -13.49 -5.36 -11.52
C LYS A 156 -13.62 -6.84 -11.15
N ASN A 157 -13.50 -7.14 -9.85
CA ASN A 157 -13.55 -8.50 -9.30
C ASN A 157 -12.43 -9.45 -9.78
N VAL A 158 -11.36 -8.93 -10.40
CA VAL A 158 -10.18 -9.70 -10.79
C VAL A 158 -8.99 -9.30 -9.93
N GLU A 159 -8.32 -10.28 -9.32
CA GLU A 159 -7.19 -10.06 -8.42
C GLU A 159 -5.93 -9.59 -9.16
N ASN A 160 -5.60 -10.27 -10.26
CA ASN A 160 -4.41 -10.01 -11.05
C ASN A 160 -4.67 -8.94 -12.11
N TYR A 161 -3.61 -8.27 -12.55
CA TYR A 161 -3.67 -7.39 -13.72
C TYR A 161 -3.42 -8.15 -15.01
N THR A 162 -3.89 -7.56 -16.11
CA THR A 162 -3.49 -7.90 -17.47
C THR A 162 -2.52 -6.85 -18.00
N PHE A 163 -1.62 -7.27 -18.89
CA PHE A 163 -0.75 -6.35 -19.63
C PHE A 163 -1.43 -5.93 -20.93
N ILE A 164 -1.38 -4.64 -21.23
CA ILE A 164 -1.85 -4.12 -22.51
C ILE A 164 -0.63 -3.88 -23.41
N GLU A 165 -0.40 -4.76 -24.39
CA GLU A 165 0.82 -4.74 -25.22
C GLU A 165 0.75 -3.82 -26.45
N ASN A 166 -0.40 -3.22 -26.78
CA ASN A 166 -0.62 -2.60 -28.11
C ASN A 166 -1.37 -1.26 -28.12
N ILE A 167 -1.31 -0.47 -27.06
CA ILE A 167 -1.90 0.88 -27.07
C ILE A 167 -0.76 1.90 -27.04
N ASN A 168 -0.80 2.91 -27.94
CA ASN A 168 -0.03 4.15 -27.85
C ASN A 168 -0.51 4.96 -26.63
N TYR A 169 -0.36 4.36 -25.44
CA TYR A 169 -0.91 4.84 -24.18
C TYR A 169 -0.29 6.18 -23.78
N PHE A 170 0.95 6.39 -24.20
CA PHE A 170 1.67 7.66 -24.07
C PHE A 170 0.99 8.82 -24.81
N ASP A 171 0.35 8.57 -25.95
CA ASP A 171 -0.33 9.62 -26.72
C ASP A 171 -1.64 10.09 -26.03
N ALA A 172 -2.19 9.30 -25.10
CA ALA A 172 -3.42 9.61 -24.37
C ALA A 172 -3.20 10.24 -22.99
N ILE A 173 -1.99 10.14 -22.41
CA ILE A 173 -1.68 10.56 -21.03
C ILE A 173 -0.66 11.72 -20.97
N SER A 174 -0.04 12.10 -22.09
CA SER A 174 1.15 12.98 -22.12
C SER A 174 1.01 14.38 -21.50
N ASP A 175 -0.18 14.85 -21.13
CA ASP A 175 -0.36 16.27 -20.83
C ASP A 175 -0.51 16.63 -19.34
N ASN A 176 -0.61 15.71 -18.37
CA ASN A 176 -0.77 16.08 -16.94
C ASN A 176 -0.37 15.00 -15.91
N VAL A 177 0.90 14.59 -15.87
CA VAL A 177 1.39 13.57 -14.92
C VAL A 177 2.01 14.25 -13.68
N CYS A 178 1.23 14.35 -12.60
CA CYS A 178 1.67 14.79 -11.26
C CYS A 178 1.16 13.78 -10.24
N GLN A 179 1.97 13.37 -9.26
CA GLN A 179 1.58 12.38 -8.25
C GLN A 179 0.51 13.00 -7.35
N LYS A 180 -0.60 12.27 -7.13
CA LYS A 180 -1.73 12.80 -6.36
C LYS A 180 -1.89 12.02 -5.07
N PHE A 181 -1.68 12.70 -3.95
CA PHE A 181 -2.06 12.17 -2.65
C PHE A 181 -3.42 12.75 -2.26
N VAL A 182 -4.33 11.88 -1.86
CA VAL A 182 -5.68 12.26 -1.45
C VAL A 182 -5.82 11.98 0.04
N PHE A 183 -6.23 13.01 0.78
CA PHE A 183 -6.38 12.98 2.23
C PHE A 183 -7.84 13.20 2.61
N ILE A 184 -8.31 12.46 3.62
CA ILE A 184 -9.65 12.65 4.20
C ILE A 184 -9.51 12.89 5.69
N ASP A 185 -10.10 14.00 6.15
CA ASP A 185 -10.20 14.39 7.56
C ASP A 185 -11.43 13.75 8.23
N ILE A 186 -11.44 13.73 9.57
CA ILE A 186 -12.51 13.25 10.47
C ILE A 186 -13.89 13.80 10.09
N ASN A 187 -13.92 14.99 9.49
CA ASN A 187 -15.13 15.69 9.06
C ASN A 187 -15.60 15.32 7.65
N LYS A 188 -14.98 14.30 7.00
CA LYS A 188 -15.24 13.87 5.62
C LYS A 188 -14.93 14.94 4.56
N ASN A 189 -14.11 15.93 4.90
CA ASN A 189 -13.63 16.90 3.93
C ASN A 189 -12.51 16.26 3.11
N LEU A 190 -12.77 16.03 1.81
CA LEU A 190 -11.77 15.55 0.86
C LEU A 190 -10.81 16.68 0.52
N LYS A 191 -9.52 16.46 0.73
CA LYS A 191 -8.47 17.37 0.27
C LYS A 191 -7.49 16.63 -0.64
N ILE A 192 -7.41 17.09 -1.88
CA ILE A 192 -6.40 16.64 -2.84
C ILE A 192 -5.19 17.54 -2.67
N ILE A 193 -4.02 16.95 -2.39
CA ILE A 193 -2.74 17.67 -2.38
C ILE A 193 -1.93 17.14 -3.56
N ASN A 194 -1.66 18.03 -4.52
CA ASN A 194 -0.67 17.76 -5.55
C ASN A 194 0.70 18.00 -4.92
N VAL A 195 1.60 17.01 -5.01
CA VAL A 195 2.99 17.10 -4.52
C VAL A 195 3.92 17.26 -5.71
#